data_AF-A0A8S4RA21-F1
#
_entry.id   AF-A0A8S4RA21-F1
#
_cell.length_a   1.000
_cell.length_b   1.000
_cell.length_c   1.000
_cell.angle_alpha   90.00
_cell.angle_beta   90.00
_cell.angle_gamma   90.00
#
_symmetry.space_group_name_H-M   'P 1'
#
loop_
_entity.id
_entity.type
_entity.pdbx_description
1 polymer ?
#
loop_
_entity_poly.entity_id
_entity_poly.type
_entity_poly.pdbx_seq_one_letter_code
_entity_poly.pdbx_strand_id
1 'polypeptide(L)' 'MGMRLECADLMDPRLVCVATVARVVSDLLKVHFDGWGSEYDQWLWAHSTDVYPVGWCRANIVQSVARRDSQS' A
#
# COMPACT_ATOMS: atom_id res chain seq x y z
N MET A 1 -8.77 8.37 10.55
CA MET A 1 -7.78 8.24 9.46
C MET A 1 -6.53 7.60 10.05
N GLY A 2 -5.88 6.66 9.34
CA GLY A 2 -4.89 5.74 9.93
C GLY A 2 -5.24 4.26 9.79
N MET A 3 -6.18 3.90 8.91
CA MET A 3 -6.43 2.51 8.54
C MET A 3 -5.27 2.02 7.68
N ARG A 4 -4.73 0.85 8.02
CA ARG A 4 -3.71 0.16 7.24
C ARG A 4 -4.36 -0.80 6.25
N LEU A 5 -3.70 -0.99 5.12
CA LEU A 5 -4.06 -1.93 4.07
C LEU A 5 -2.80 -2.43 3.37
N GLU A 6 -2.97 -3.43 2.53
CA GLU A 6 -1.94 -3.87 1.58
C GLU A 6 -2.42 -3.49 0.19
N CYS A 7 -1.55 -2.97 -0.68
CA CYS A 7 -1.93 -2.65 -2.05
C CYS A 7 -0.75 -2.78 -3.01
N ALA A 8 -1.05 -2.98 -4.30
CA ALA A 8 -0.03 -2.97 -5.33
C ALA A 8 0.63 -1.58 -5.44
N ASP A 9 1.92 -1.53 -5.71
CA ASP A 9 2.59 -0.31 -6.15
C ASP A 9 2.28 -0.08 -7.64
N LEU A 10 1.62 1.03 -7.97
CA LEU A 10 1.30 1.35 -9.38
C LEU A 10 2.55 1.58 -10.24
N MET A 11 3.70 1.90 -9.63
CA MET A 11 4.97 2.08 -10.33
C MET A 11 5.71 0.76 -10.57
N ASP A 12 5.49 -0.24 -9.72
CA ASP A 12 5.96 -1.61 -9.92
C ASP A 12 4.90 -2.62 -9.42
N PRO A 13 3.94 -3.01 -10.28
CA PRO A 13 2.79 -3.85 -9.89
C PRO A 13 3.14 -5.26 -9.39
N ARG A 14 4.42 -5.65 -9.45
CA ARG A 14 4.92 -6.89 -8.86
C ARG A 14 5.09 -6.78 -7.34
N LEU A 15 5.09 -5.56 -6.81
CA LEU A 15 5.26 -5.29 -5.39
C LEU A 15 3.88 -5.04 -4.75
N VAL A 16 3.63 -5.74 -3.65
CA VAL A 16 2.53 -5.43 -2.74
C VAL A 16 3.14 -4.82 -1.49
N CYS A 17 2.70 -3.62 -1.13
CA CYS A 17 3.28 -2.83 -0.05
C CYS A 17 2.25 -2.64 1.08
N VAL A 18 2.74 -2.55 2.31
CA VAL A 18 1.93 -2.09 3.44
C VAL A 18 1.76 -0.58 3.34
N ALA A 19 0.53 -0.11 3.42
CA ALA A 19 0.22 1.31 3.29
C ALA A 19 -0.80 1.76 4.34
N THR A 20 -0.77 3.05 4.64
CA THR A 20 -1.71 3.74 5.52
C THR A 20 -2.56 4.72 4.70
N VAL A 21 -3.88 4.70 4.88
CA VAL A 21 -4.78 5.67 4.23
C VAL A 21 -4.56 7.06 4.82
N ALA A 22 -3.92 7.93 4.04
CA ALA A 22 -3.63 9.31 4.39
C ALA A 22 -4.82 10.25 4.13
N ARG A 23 -5.61 9.99 3.08
CA ARG A 23 -6.80 10.78 2.73
C ARG A 23 -7.83 9.93 2.00
N VAL A 24 -9.10 10.32 2.13
CA VAL A 24 -10.22 9.77 1.34
C VAL A 24 -10.94 10.92 0.65
N VAL A 25 -11.22 10.78 -0.64
CA VAL A 25 -12.01 11.74 -1.44
C VAL A 25 -12.99 10.95 -2.28
N SER A 26 -14.26 10.92 -1.89
CA SER A 26 -15.25 10.01 -2.48
C SER A 26 -14.73 8.56 -2.47
N ASP A 27 -14.58 7.93 -3.63
CA ASP A 27 -14.09 6.55 -3.76
C ASP A 27 -12.57 6.48 -4.00
N LEU A 28 -11.85 7.59 -3.90
CA LEU A 28 -10.39 7.64 -4.03
C LEU A 28 -9.72 7.65 -2.64
N LEU A 29 -8.77 6.76 -2.47
CA LEU A 29 -7.91 6.63 -1.30
C LEU A 29 -6.52 7.16 -1.65
N LYS A 30 -6.04 8.17 -0.92
CA LYS A 30 -4.62 8.50 -0.92
C LYS A 30 -3.92 7.58 0.08
N VAL A 31 -3.02 6.75 -0.40
CA VAL A 31 -2.25 5.82 0.42
C VAL A 31 -0.82 6.31 0.56
N HIS A 32 -0.29 6.19 1.77
CA HIS A 32 1.11 6.41 2.11
C HIS A 32 1.76 5.05 2.35
N PHE A 33 2.81 4.71 1.60
CA PHE A 33 3.53 3.46 1.81
C PHE A 33 4.40 3.56 3.06
N ASP A 34 4.23 2.61 3.98
CA ASP A 34 4.86 2.70 5.29
C ASP A 34 6.38 2.59 5.16
N GLY A 35 7.07 3.61 5.66
CA GLY A 35 8.52 3.71 5.57
C GLY A 35 9.02 4.31 4.26
N TRP A 36 8.18 4.80 3.36
CA TRP A 36 8.59 5.51 2.15
C TRP A 36 8.40 7.02 2.30
N GLY A 37 9.02 7.81 1.42
CA GLY A 37 8.77 9.25 1.37
C GLY A 37 7.38 9.56 0.83
N SER A 38 6.80 10.71 1.18
CA SER A 38 5.46 11.11 0.72
C SER A 38 5.36 11.37 -0.79
N GLU A 39 6.51 11.52 -1.46
CA GLU A 39 6.61 11.58 -2.92
C GLU A 39 6.17 10.27 -3.60
N TYR A 40 6.11 9.16 -2.85
CA TYR A 40 5.61 7.87 -3.31
C TYR A 40 4.14 7.64 -2.97
N ASP A 41 3.45 8.59 -2.33
CA ASP A 41 2.02 8.45 -2.05
C ASP A 41 1.22 8.30 -3.35
N GLN A 42 0.26 7.37 -3.36
CA GLN A 42 -0.53 7.07 -4.54
C GLN A 42 -2.03 7.25 -4.28
N TRP A 43 -2.78 7.54 -5.35
CA TRP A 43 -4.24 7.55 -5.33
C TRP A 43 -4.76 6.26 -5.94
N LEU A 44 -5.59 5.55 -5.18
CA LEU A 44 -6.21 4.28 -5.58
C LEU A 44 -7.72 4.39 -5.46
N TRP A 45 -8.44 3.71 -6.34
CA TRP A 45 -9.88 3.51 -6.15
C TRP A 45 -10.13 2.51 -5.02
N ALA A 46 -11.03 2.84 -4.10
CA ALA A 46 -11.36 1.99 -2.94
C ALA A 46 -11.90 0.60 -3.32
N HIS A 47 -12.40 0.47 -4.55
CA HIS A 47 -12.96 -0.75 -5.14
C HIS A 47 -12.02 -1.40 -6.17
N SER A 48 -10.77 -0.94 -6.25
CA SER A 48 -9.75 -1.58 -7.08
C SER A 48 -9.47 -3.00 -6.61
N THR A 49 -9.20 -3.90 -7.55
CA THR A 49 -8.71 -5.27 -7.26
C THR A 49 -7.30 -5.28 -6.66
N ASP A 50 -6.63 -4.14 -6.64
CA ASP A 50 -5.27 -3.97 -6.15
C ASP A 50 -5.21 -3.37 -4.73
N VAL A 51 -6.36 -3.30 -4.04
CA VAL A 51 -6.49 -2.92 -2.64
C VAL A 51 -6.91 -4.13 -1.83
N TYR A 52 -6.11 -4.50 -0.84
CA TYR A 52 -6.24 -5.73 -0.09
C TYR A 52 -6.39 -5.45 1.42
N PRO A 53 -7.14 -6.30 2.15
CA PRO A 53 -7.17 -6.24 3.61
C PRO A 53 -5.79 -6.61 4.18
N VAL A 54 -5.50 -6.13 5.40
CA VAL A 54 -4.29 -6.50 6.14
C VAL A 54 -4.21 -8.02 6.29
N GLY A 55 -3.05 -8.60 5.96
CA GLY A 55 -2.79 -10.04 6.01
C GLY A 55 -3.03 -10.79 4.70
N TRP A 56 -3.44 -10.12 3.62
CA TRP A 56 -3.67 -10.75 2.32
C TRP A 56 -2.39 -11.41 1.77
N CYS A 57 -1.25 -10.75 1.90
CA CYS A 57 0.06 -11.27 1.53
C CYS A 57 0.35 -12.61 2.23
N ARG A 58 0.15 -12.66 3.54
CA ARG A 58 0.34 -13.88 4.34
C ARG A 58 -0.59 -15.01 3.90
N ALA A 59 -1.84 -14.70 3.56
CA ALA A 59 -2.83 -15.69 3.13
C ALA A 59 -2.54 -16.26 1.73
N ASN A 60 -1.93 -15.46 0.85
CA ASN A 60 -1.65 -15.82 -0.55
C ASN A 60 -0.19 -16.18 -0.81
N ILE A 61 0.64 -16.29 0.24
CA ILE A 61 2.08 -16.58 0.13
C ILE A 61 2.80 -15.53 -0.74
N VAL A 62 2.30 -14.29 -0.71
CA VAL A 62 2.93 -13.12 -1.35
C VAL A 62 3.77 -12.43 -0.28
N GLN A 63 5.00 -12.05 -0.63
CA GLN A 63 5.85 -11.28 0.28
C GLN A 63 5.49 -9.80 0.17
N SER A 64 5.01 -9.20 1.26
CA SER A 64 4.83 -7.75 1.34
C SER A 64 6.19 -7.05 1.37
N VAL A 65 6.33 -5.96 0.63
CA VAL A 65 7.49 -5.09 0.71
C VAL A 65 7.33 -4.17 1.92
N ALA A 66 8.15 -4.41 2.96
CA ALA A 66 8.53 -3.36 3.89
C ALA A 66 9.71 -2.60 3.26
N ARG A 67 9.87 -1.29 3.54
CA ARG A 67 11.06 -0.55 3.09
C ARG A 67 12.28 -1.41 3.38
N ARG A 68 13.03 -1.77 2.32
CA ARG A 68 14.32 -2.44 2.44
C ARG A 68 15.08 -1.65 3.49
N ASP A 69 15.39 -2.29 4.63
CA ASP A 69 16.18 -1.68 5.68
C ASP A 69 17.30 -0.93 4.97
N SER A 70 17.38 0.37 5.25
CA SER A 70 18.51 1.17 4.84
C SER A 70 19.73 0.35 5.26
N GLN A 71 20.57 0.02 4.29
CA GLN A 71 21.84 -0.64 4.54
C GLN A 71 22.48 0.01 5.76
N SER A 72 22.61 -0.76 6.83
CA SER A 72 23.61 -0.55 7.88
C SER A 72 24.68 -1.59 7.70
#